data_AF-A0A2T3A029-F1
#
_entry.id   AF-A0A2T3A029-F1
#
_cell.length_a   1.000
_cell.length_b   1.000
_cell.length_c   1.000
_cell.angle_alpha   90.00
_cell.angle_beta   90.00
_cell.angle_gamma   90.00
#
_symmetry.space_group_name_H-M   'P 1'
#
loop_
_entity.id
_entity.type
_entity.pdbx_description
1 polymer ?
#
loop_
_entity_poly.entity_id
_entity_poly.type
_entity_poly.pdbx_seq_one_letter_code
_entity_poly.pdbx_strand_id
1 'polypeptide(L)'
;PQLSAVDIQAQHEKIAARFRATPCCQKLIKLITAHAPSHVRITRAICLGLGPFDPEDGSWDAQRRSHVQLEAFLNMVAVLAKEGGMDIECFYQEPRFADPDKAFIASLGGKVVESPSSYDLMDGTTFVYGVHLYRDIWAAALDKELPGLYVGTGWDVWE
;
A
#
# COMPACT_ATOMS: atom_id res chain seq x y z
N PRO A 1 23.85 7.52 7.59
CA PRO A 1 24.07 6.38 6.67
C PRO A 1 22.72 5.81 6.29
N GLN A 2 22.51 5.55 4.99
CA GLN A 2 21.25 5.00 4.50
C GLN A 2 21.10 3.55 4.94
N LEU A 3 19.89 3.15 5.35
CA LEU A 3 19.59 1.76 5.72
C LEU A 3 19.74 0.83 4.51
N SER A 4 20.22 -0.40 4.77
CA SER A 4 20.19 -1.46 3.76
C SER A 4 18.79 -2.07 3.64
N ALA A 5 18.51 -2.77 2.53
CA ALA A 5 17.23 -3.48 2.37
C ALA A 5 16.99 -4.52 3.48
N VAL A 6 18.06 -5.16 3.99
CA VAL A 6 17.99 -6.12 5.10
C VAL A 6 17.62 -5.42 6.40
N ASP A 7 18.18 -4.23 6.66
CA ASP A 7 17.82 -3.44 7.83
C ASP A 7 16.36 -2.99 7.77
N ILE A 8 15.91 -2.52 6.59
CA ILE A 8 14.51 -2.15 6.35
C ILE A 8 13.59 -3.35 6.60
N GLN A 9 13.91 -4.54 6.09
CA GLN A 9 13.14 -5.75 6.31
C GLN A 9 13.07 -6.13 7.79
N ALA A 10 14.20 -6.11 8.50
CA ALA A 10 14.25 -6.43 9.92
C ALA A 10 13.44 -5.42 10.77
N GLN A 11 13.43 -4.15 10.39
CA GLN A 11 12.59 -3.12 11.02
C GLN A 11 11.11 -3.32 10.69
N HIS A 12 10.79 -3.61 9.42
CA HIS A 12 9.43 -3.91 8.99
C HIS A 12 8.84 -5.03 9.83
N GLU A 13 9.52 -6.16 9.99
CA GLU A 13 8.95 -7.28 10.74
C GLU A 13 8.68 -6.96 12.21
N LYS A 14 9.55 -6.18 12.85
CA LYS A 14 9.34 -5.72 14.23
C LYS A 14 8.09 -4.84 14.33
N ILE A 15 7.91 -3.91 13.41
CA ILE A 15 6.79 -2.96 13.41
C ILE A 15 5.49 -3.67 13.00
N ALA A 16 5.54 -4.48 11.94
CA ALA A 16 4.45 -5.29 11.44
C ALA A 16 3.91 -6.25 12.50
N ALA A 17 4.79 -6.97 13.21
CA ALA A 17 4.38 -7.85 14.31
C ALA A 17 3.59 -7.09 15.39
N ARG A 18 4.01 -5.88 15.75
CA ARG A 18 3.30 -5.04 16.72
C ARG A 18 1.95 -4.55 16.16
N PHE A 19 1.89 -4.18 14.89
CA PHE A 19 0.64 -3.76 14.24
C PHE A 19 -0.36 -4.92 14.14
N ARG A 20 0.07 -6.12 13.72
CA ARG A 20 -0.75 -7.34 13.64
C ARG A 20 -1.43 -7.69 14.97
N ALA A 21 -0.75 -7.42 16.09
CA ALA A 21 -1.28 -7.64 17.44
C ALA A 21 -2.33 -6.60 17.88
N THR A 22 -2.53 -5.51 17.13
CA THR A 22 -3.49 -4.47 17.51
C THR A 22 -4.93 -4.86 17.18
N PRO A 23 -5.92 -4.41 17.97
CA PRO A 23 -7.33 -4.53 17.60
C PRO A 23 -7.68 -3.84 16.28
N CYS A 24 -6.92 -2.81 15.88
CA CYS A 24 -7.13 -2.09 14.63
C CYS A 24 -6.84 -2.99 13.41
N CYS A 25 -5.71 -3.70 13.41
CA CYS A 25 -5.40 -4.65 12.34
C CYS A 25 -6.47 -5.75 12.23
N GLN A 26 -6.93 -6.27 13.37
CA GLN A 26 -7.99 -7.29 13.39
C GLN A 26 -9.33 -6.76 12.85
N LYS A 27 -9.68 -5.51 13.16
CA LYS A 27 -10.87 -4.85 12.61
C LYS A 27 -10.74 -4.62 11.10
N LEU A 28 -9.56 -4.22 10.63
CA LEU A 28 -9.27 -4.02 9.20
C LEU A 28 -9.48 -5.33 8.43
N ILE A 29 -8.86 -6.42 8.88
CA ILE A 29 -9.01 -7.74 8.26
C ILE A 29 -10.49 -8.15 8.21
N LYS A 30 -11.21 -8.04 9.34
CA LYS A 30 -12.65 -8.37 9.39
C LYS A 30 -13.48 -7.52 8.43
N LEU A 31 -13.18 -6.23 8.31
CA LEU A 31 -13.89 -5.32 7.41
C LEU A 31 -13.70 -5.76 5.96
N ILE A 32 -12.45 -5.98 5.53
CA ILE A 32 -12.19 -6.43 4.16
C ILE A 32 -12.82 -7.81 3.90
N THR A 33 -12.70 -8.77 4.82
CA THR A 33 -13.33 -10.09 4.67
C THR A 33 -14.85 -9.99 4.52
N ALA A 34 -15.51 -9.14 5.32
CA ALA A 34 -16.96 -9.00 5.28
C ALA A 34 -17.46 -8.39 3.95
N HIS A 35 -16.65 -7.52 3.33
CA HIS A 35 -17.02 -6.83 2.10
C HIS A 35 -16.41 -7.45 0.83
N ALA A 36 -15.46 -8.38 0.94
CA ALA A 36 -14.84 -9.06 -0.20
C ALA A 36 -15.85 -9.69 -1.18
N PRO A 37 -16.97 -10.31 -0.73
CA PRO A 37 -17.98 -10.83 -1.65
C PRO A 37 -18.83 -9.76 -2.36
N SER A 38 -18.77 -8.50 -1.91
CA SER A 38 -19.64 -7.41 -2.37
C SER A 38 -19.04 -6.59 -3.51
N HIS A 39 -17.78 -6.82 -3.87
CA HIS A 39 -17.11 -6.12 -4.97
C HIS A 39 -16.59 -7.13 -6.00
N VAL A 40 -16.20 -6.61 -7.17
CA VAL A 40 -15.56 -7.40 -8.22
C VAL A 40 -14.28 -8.05 -7.72
N ARG A 41 -13.96 -9.23 -8.23
CA ARG A 41 -12.72 -9.93 -7.89
C ARG A 41 -11.52 -9.06 -8.24
N ILE A 42 -10.67 -8.80 -7.25
CA ILE A 42 -9.45 -8.02 -7.41
C ILE A 42 -8.34 -8.90 -7.98
N THR A 43 -7.67 -8.43 -9.03
CA THR A 43 -6.55 -9.14 -9.67
C THR A 43 -5.21 -8.45 -9.44
N ARG A 44 -5.26 -7.14 -9.16
CA ARG A 44 -4.08 -6.28 -9.01
C ARG A 44 -4.28 -5.29 -7.89
N ALA A 45 -3.21 -4.93 -7.20
CA ALA A 45 -3.21 -3.95 -6.12
C ALA A 45 -2.13 -2.90 -6.34
N ILE A 46 -2.45 -1.63 -6.12
CA ILE A 46 -1.55 -0.49 -6.29
C ILE A 46 -1.46 0.25 -4.96
N CYS A 47 -0.24 0.37 -4.44
CA CYS A 47 0.07 1.17 -3.25
C CYS A 47 0.73 2.49 -3.69
N LEU A 48 0.07 3.60 -3.40
CA LEU A 48 0.46 4.94 -3.79
C LEU A 48 0.93 5.74 -2.57
N GLY A 49 2.09 6.38 -2.68
CA GLY A 49 2.54 7.37 -1.69
C GLY A 49 2.80 6.79 -0.30
N LEU A 50 3.44 5.62 -0.23
CA LEU A 50 3.74 4.91 1.03
C LEU A 50 4.71 5.69 1.94
N GLY A 51 5.55 6.53 1.35
CA GLY A 51 6.71 7.15 1.99
C GLY A 51 7.94 6.22 2.04
N PRO A 52 9.16 6.78 2.11
CA PRO A 52 10.40 6.01 2.19
C PRO A 52 10.54 5.31 3.54
N PHE A 53 11.23 4.17 3.59
CA PHE A 53 11.50 3.48 4.86
C PHE A 53 12.69 4.08 5.60
N ASP A 54 13.51 4.90 4.94
CA ASP A 54 14.60 5.65 5.56
C ASP A 54 14.51 7.13 5.14
N PRO A 55 13.63 7.93 5.78
CA PRO A 55 13.41 9.32 5.40
C PRO A 55 14.65 10.18 5.66
N GLU A 56 14.94 11.12 4.76
CA GLU A 56 16.13 12.00 4.81
C GLU A 56 16.27 12.79 6.12
N ASP A 57 15.15 13.14 6.75
CA ASP A 57 15.10 13.88 8.02
C ASP A 57 15.30 12.96 9.25
N GLY A 58 15.45 11.65 9.05
CA GLY A 58 15.58 10.65 10.10
C GLY A 58 14.32 10.50 10.96
N SER A 59 13.16 10.96 10.47
CA SER A 59 11.90 10.93 11.23
C SER A 59 11.44 9.51 11.51
N TRP A 60 11.60 9.09 12.76
CA TRP A 60 11.10 7.79 13.25
C TRP A 60 9.59 7.62 13.02
N ASP A 61 8.81 8.69 13.22
CA ASP A 61 7.37 8.62 13.02
C ASP A 61 7.00 8.43 11.55
N ALA A 62 7.73 9.05 10.62
CA ALA A 62 7.53 8.84 9.19
C ALA A 62 7.88 7.40 8.77
N GLN A 63 9.06 6.92 9.17
CA GLN A 63 9.50 5.54 8.94
C GLN A 63 8.50 4.53 9.50
N ARG A 64 8.08 4.71 10.76
CA ARG A 64 7.09 3.84 11.41
C ARG A 64 5.76 3.84 10.64
N ARG A 65 5.30 5.00 10.18
CA ARG A 65 4.06 5.10 9.39
C ARG A 65 4.17 4.30 8.09
N SER A 66 5.26 4.42 7.34
CA SER A 66 5.47 3.67 6.09
C SER A 66 5.44 2.17 6.31
N HIS A 67 6.05 1.66 7.38
CA HIS A 67 5.97 0.23 7.72
C HIS A 67 4.56 -0.22 8.13
N VAL A 68 3.82 0.59 8.90
CA VAL A 68 2.44 0.25 9.30
C VAL A 68 1.50 0.28 8.09
N GLN A 69 1.64 1.26 7.21
CA GLN A 69 0.85 1.35 5.99
C GLN A 69 1.14 0.18 5.04
N LEU A 70 2.41 -0.22 4.91
CA LEU A 70 2.79 -1.39 4.11
C LEU A 70 2.11 -2.65 4.67
N GLU A 71 2.21 -2.88 5.97
CA GLU A 71 1.60 -4.05 6.60
C GLU A 71 0.07 -4.03 6.49
N ALA A 72 -0.56 -2.86 6.60
CA ALA A 72 -1.99 -2.73 6.37
C ALA A 72 -2.36 -3.11 4.93
N PHE A 73 -1.63 -2.59 3.94
CA PHE A 73 -1.80 -2.95 2.53
C PHE A 73 -1.66 -4.45 2.29
N LEU A 74 -0.56 -5.06 2.77
CA LEU A 74 -0.29 -6.48 2.60
C LEU A 74 -1.38 -7.36 3.23
N ASN A 75 -1.87 -7.01 4.42
CA ASN A 75 -2.97 -7.75 5.06
C ASN A 75 -4.27 -7.69 4.24
N MET A 76 -4.60 -6.53 3.66
CA MET A 76 -5.77 -6.40 2.81
C MET A 76 -5.62 -7.20 1.53
N VAL A 77 -4.46 -7.12 0.86
CA VAL A 77 -4.15 -7.94 -0.32
C VAL A 77 -4.26 -9.43 -0.01
N ALA A 78 -3.71 -9.89 1.11
CA ALA A 78 -3.78 -11.29 1.51
C ALA A 78 -5.23 -11.78 1.70
N VAL A 79 -6.09 -10.96 2.29
CA VAL A 79 -7.52 -11.28 2.41
C VAL A 79 -8.18 -11.33 1.04
N LEU A 80 -7.96 -10.32 0.19
CA LEU A 80 -8.56 -10.25 -1.14
C LEU A 80 -8.12 -11.41 -2.03
N ALA A 81 -6.85 -11.79 -1.99
CA ALA A 81 -6.30 -12.94 -2.73
C ALA A 81 -6.94 -14.26 -2.26
N LYS A 82 -7.07 -14.43 -0.93
CA LYS A 82 -7.70 -15.62 -0.34
C LYS A 82 -9.16 -15.75 -0.77
N GLU A 83 -9.95 -14.68 -0.63
CA GLU A 83 -11.38 -14.70 -0.98
C GLU A 83 -11.58 -14.78 -2.51
N GLY A 84 -10.66 -14.21 -3.28
CA GLY A 84 -10.63 -14.32 -4.74
C GLY A 84 -10.14 -15.66 -5.27
N GLY A 85 -9.46 -16.46 -4.45
CA GLY A 85 -8.85 -17.74 -4.85
C GLY A 85 -7.73 -17.58 -5.90
N MET A 86 -7.04 -16.44 -5.91
CA MET A 86 -5.93 -16.16 -6.84
C MET A 86 -4.93 -15.19 -6.24
N ASP A 87 -3.68 -15.27 -6.70
CA ASP A 87 -2.66 -14.30 -6.33
C ASP A 87 -2.95 -12.93 -6.96
N ILE A 88 -2.57 -11.87 -6.24
CA ILE A 88 -2.78 -10.47 -6.65
C ILE A 88 -1.42 -9.84 -6.96
N GLU A 89 -1.26 -9.29 -8.17
CA GLU A 89 -0.04 -8.56 -8.50
C GLU A 89 0.00 -7.23 -7.76
N CYS A 90 1.11 -6.96 -7.07
CA CYS A 90 1.27 -5.75 -6.26
C CYS A 90 2.22 -4.76 -6.92
N PHE A 91 1.76 -3.53 -7.13
CA PHE A 91 2.54 -2.41 -7.65
C PHE A 91 2.68 -1.31 -6.60
N TYR A 92 3.83 -0.66 -6.59
CA TYR A 92 4.15 0.39 -5.62
C TYR A 92 4.68 1.62 -6.36
N GLN A 93 4.08 2.78 -6.10
CA GLN A 93 4.50 4.05 -6.67
C GLN A 93 4.79 5.05 -5.54
N GLU A 94 6.07 5.27 -5.27
CA GLU A 94 6.56 6.23 -4.31
C GLU A 94 7.80 6.93 -4.90
N PRO A 95 7.68 8.20 -5.34
CA PRO A 95 8.78 8.96 -5.92
C PRO A 95 10.01 9.07 -5.01
N ARG A 96 9.83 8.92 -3.69
CA ARG A 96 10.91 9.05 -2.69
C ARG A 96 11.62 7.73 -2.38
N PHE A 97 11.24 6.60 -2.99
CA PHE A 97 11.96 5.34 -2.78
C PHE A 97 13.39 5.43 -3.31
N ALA A 98 14.34 5.15 -2.42
CA ALA A 98 15.71 4.87 -2.79
C ALA A 98 15.91 3.38 -3.10
N ASP A 99 17.08 3.02 -3.63
CA ASP A 99 17.38 1.64 -4.05
C ASP A 99 17.15 0.59 -2.96
N PRO A 100 17.50 0.83 -1.67
CA PRO A 100 17.19 -0.11 -0.60
C PRO A 100 15.68 -0.33 -0.39
N ASP A 101 14.87 0.73 -0.54
CA ASP A 101 13.41 0.64 -0.44
C ASP A 101 12.88 -0.24 -1.59
N LYS A 102 13.35 0.03 -2.83
CA LYS A 102 12.93 -0.73 -4.02
C LYS A 102 13.31 -2.20 -3.91
N ALA A 103 14.52 -2.49 -3.44
CA ALA A 103 15.00 -3.86 -3.22
C ALA A 103 14.19 -4.58 -2.13
N PHE A 104 13.84 -3.89 -1.04
CA PHE A 104 12.97 -4.45 0.00
C PHE A 104 11.57 -4.77 -0.54
N ILE A 105 10.93 -3.86 -1.28
CA ILE A 105 9.63 -4.11 -1.92
C ILE A 105 9.70 -5.29 -2.89
N ALA A 106 10.76 -5.38 -3.69
CA ALA A 106 10.97 -6.52 -4.59
C ALA A 106 11.11 -7.84 -3.84
N SER A 107 11.75 -7.85 -2.66
CA SER A 107 11.86 -9.06 -1.82
C SER A 107 10.50 -9.58 -1.31
N LEU A 108 9.47 -8.72 -1.29
CA LEU A 108 8.09 -9.07 -0.96
C LEU A 108 7.28 -9.53 -2.19
N GLY A 109 7.90 -9.63 -3.38
CA GLY A 109 7.21 -9.90 -4.65
C GLY A 109 6.53 -8.68 -5.27
N GLY A 110 6.76 -7.48 -4.72
CA GLY A 110 6.21 -6.23 -5.23
C GLY A 110 6.95 -5.68 -6.45
N LYS A 111 6.24 -4.96 -7.32
CA LYS A 111 6.79 -4.25 -8.47
C LYS A 111 6.79 -2.76 -8.21
N VAL A 112 7.97 -2.15 -8.05
CA VAL A 112 8.06 -0.68 -7.99
C VAL A 112 7.94 -0.09 -9.39
N VAL A 113 7.10 0.92 -9.54
CA VAL A 113 6.90 1.66 -10.79
C VAL A 113 7.13 3.15 -10.56
N GLU A 114 7.64 3.82 -11.59
CA GLU A 114 7.89 5.26 -11.56
C GLU A 114 6.59 6.05 -11.69
N SER A 115 6.49 7.18 -11.00
CA SER A 115 5.32 8.07 -11.13
C SER A 115 5.30 8.74 -12.52
N PRO A 116 4.14 8.83 -13.21
CA PRO A 116 2.79 8.40 -12.81
C PRO A 116 2.35 7.03 -13.40
N SER A 117 3.28 6.15 -13.73
CA SER A 117 3.03 4.93 -14.53
C SER A 117 2.01 3.97 -13.91
N SER A 118 1.80 4.00 -12.60
CA SER A 118 0.79 3.15 -11.95
C SER A 118 -0.64 3.51 -12.38
N TYR A 119 -0.89 4.73 -12.87
CA TYR A 119 -2.24 5.15 -13.27
C TYR A 119 -2.72 4.41 -14.51
N ASP A 120 -1.80 4.09 -15.42
CA ASP A 120 -2.07 3.28 -16.62
C ASP A 120 -2.31 1.81 -16.30
N LEU A 121 -1.97 1.39 -15.08
CA LEU A 121 -2.30 0.07 -14.59
C LEU A 121 -3.69 0.06 -13.96
N MET A 122 -4.38 1.17 -13.73
CA MET A 122 -5.67 1.09 -13.03
C MET A 122 -6.77 0.53 -13.93
N ASP A 123 -7.56 -0.43 -13.42
CA ASP A 123 -8.81 -0.88 -14.05
C ASP A 123 -9.88 -1.22 -13.01
N GLY A 124 -11.09 -1.55 -13.49
CA GLY A 124 -12.20 -1.98 -12.63
C GLY A 124 -11.93 -3.21 -11.75
N THR A 125 -10.83 -3.95 -11.91
CA THR A 125 -10.43 -5.08 -11.05
C THR A 125 -9.24 -4.76 -10.14
N THR A 126 -8.89 -3.48 -10.03
CA THR A 126 -7.75 -3.00 -9.24
C THR A 126 -8.19 -2.58 -7.83
N PHE A 127 -7.38 -2.95 -6.84
CA PHE A 127 -7.42 -2.36 -5.49
C PHE A 127 -6.39 -1.23 -5.38
N VAL A 128 -6.81 -0.02 -5.01
CA VAL A 128 -5.90 1.13 -4.84
C VAL A 128 -5.81 1.52 -3.37
N TYR A 129 -4.60 1.65 -2.85
CA TYR A 129 -4.32 2.08 -1.49
C TYR A 129 -3.49 3.38 -1.50
N GLY A 130 -3.99 4.42 -0.85
CA GLY A 130 -3.34 5.73 -0.79
C GLY A 130 -3.91 6.62 0.32
N VAL A 131 -3.46 6.41 1.56
CA VAL A 131 -4.08 7.01 2.76
C VAL A 131 -3.71 8.47 3.02
N HIS A 132 -2.71 9.02 2.31
CA HIS A 132 -2.25 10.40 2.48
C HIS A 132 -1.87 11.06 1.14
N LEU A 133 -2.69 10.89 0.11
CA LEU A 133 -2.48 11.57 -1.16
C LEU A 133 -3.19 12.92 -1.21
N TYR A 134 -2.58 13.86 -1.91
CA TYR A 134 -3.22 15.14 -2.22
C TYR A 134 -4.38 14.94 -3.21
N ARG A 135 -5.34 15.87 -3.18
CA ARG A 135 -6.56 15.82 -4.00
C ARG A 135 -6.25 15.75 -5.49
N ASP A 136 -5.27 16.51 -5.97
CA ASP A 136 -4.81 16.52 -7.36
C ASP A 136 -4.20 15.18 -7.78
N ILE A 137 -3.46 14.52 -6.88
CA ILE A 137 -2.91 13.18 -7.13
C ILE A 137 -4.04 12.13 -7.21
N TRP A 138 -5.04 12.19 -6.34
CA TRP A 138 -6.22 11.33 -6.45
C TRP A 138 -7.01 11.58 -7.74
N ALA A 139 -7.21 12.85 -8.10
CA ALA A 139 -7.89 13.21 -9.33
C ALA A 139 -7.14 12.66 -10.55
N ALA A 140 -5.81 12.81 -10.60
CA ALA A 140 -5.00 12.30 -11.69
C ALA A 140 -4.98 10.76 -11.75
N ALA A 141 -4.94 10.08 -10.61
CA ALA A 141 -4.93 8.62 -10.55
C ALA A 141 -6.27 8.00 -11.01
N LEU A 142 -7.38 8.68 -10.76
CA LEU A 142 -8.74 8.21 -11.07
C LEU A 142 -9.30 8.75 -12.39
N ASP A 143 -8.55 9.59 -13.11
CA ASP A 143 -9.01 10.30 -14.30
C ASP A 143 -9.40 9.36 -15.46
N LYS A 144 -8.62 8.28 -15.64
CA LYS A 144 -8.78 7.36 -16.77
C LYS A 144 -9.83 6.28 -16.51
N GLU A 145 -9.71 5.59 -15.38
CA GLU A 145 -10.60 4.49 -15.01
C GLU A 145 -10.71 4.40 -13.48
N LEU A 146 -11.88 3.99 -13.00
CA LEU A 146 -12.12 3.81 -11.57
C LEU A 146 -11.72 2.40 -11.11
N PRO A 147 -11.09 2.27 -9.94
CA PRO A 147 -10.73 0.98 -9.39
C PRO A 147 -11.96 0.25 -8.84
N GLY A 148 -11.89 -1.08 -8.76
CA GLY A 148 -12.93 -1.90 -8.14
C GLY A 148 -13.02 -1.73 -6.63
N LEU A 149 -11.91 -1.32 -5.99
CA LEU A 149 -11.83 -1.02 -4.57
C LEU A 149 -10.77 0.06 -4.34
N TYR A 150 -11.03 1.01 -3.44
CA TYR A 150 -9.99 1.92 -2.96
C TYR A 150 -10.06 2.11 -1.45
N VAL A 151 -8.91 2.39 -0.85
CA VAL A 151 -8.75 2.83 0.54
C VAL A 151 -7.86 4.06 0.51
N GLY A 152 -8.41 5.21 0.90
CA GLY A 152 -7.73 6.48 0.81
C GLY A 152 -8.20 7.50 1.82
N THR A 153 -7.65 8.71 1.70
CA THR A 153 -8.09 9.89 2.45
C THR A 153 -9.57 10.18 2.15
N GLY A 154 -10.35 10.45 3.20
CA GLY A 154 -11.75 10.83 3.06
C GLY A 154 -11.91 12.18 2.35
N TRP A 155 -13.00 12.34 1.60
CA TRP A 155 -13.30 13.57 0.87
C TRP A 155 -13.33 14.81 1.79
N ASP A 156 -13.83 14.62 3.01
CA ASP A 156 -13.96 15.61 4.08
C ASP A 156 -12.63 16.23 4.53
N VAL A 157 -11.50 15.61 4.21
CA VAL A 157 -10.16 16.13 4.56
C VAL A 157 -9.73 17.28 3.65
N TRP A 158 -10.34 17.43 2.46
CA TRP A 158 -9.98 18.45 1.47
C TRP A 158 -10.99 19.60 1.35
N GLU A 159 -12.03 19.62 2.20
CA GLU A 159 -12.98 20.73 2.34
C GLU A 159 -12.47 21.76 3.38
#